data_AF-A0A1X2DEM9-F1
#
_entry.id   AF-A0A1X2DEM9-F1
#
_cell.length_a   1.000
_cell.length_b   1.000
_cell.length_c   1.000
_cell.angle_alpha   90.00
_cell.angle_beta   90.00
_cell.angle_gamma   90.00
#
_symmetry.space_group_name_H-M   'P 1'
#
loop_
_entity.id
_entity.type
_entity.pdbx_description
1 polymer ?
#
loop_
_entity_poly.entity_id
_entity_poly.type
_entity_poly.pdbx_seq_one_letter_code
_entity_poly.pdbx_strand_id
1 'polypeptide(L)'
;MTKRAAAAAVVVMLQALVGCGPAQQASRPPATLSNVPPNEVSGVDIPAGRIDAAVTKVDGLVAELMKNTGIPGMAVAIVHGGKTVYAKGFGVRDASKGGGPDNKVDADTVFQLASISKSVGATVLAHEVSANVVGWDTPVASKLTWFSLSDPYVTSHVTIADLYSHRSGLPDHAGDALEDLGYDRQQVLERLKYLPLAPFRISYAYTNFGVTAAAEAAAAAAGKSWEDLSDEVLYRPLGMASTSSKFADFVARPNHAVNHVKVGDNWEPRFQRDPDAQTPAGGVSSSINDMARWLTMVMANGAYNGQRITSPEALLPAITPQVISVAAGSPGARAGTYGHGFNVSVTSSGRTQYSHSGGFAMGAATNFAVLPSEDIGIIALTNAAPYGVPETLTAEFMDLVQYGQVRENWASLYRQQIAPLNNPEGSLVGKQPPPGPTPARPLRDYVGVYANDYWGPATVAERDGQLQLSLGPKNQTFTLTHWDGDTFAFALSTENAPPGTISKASFSGFPTATLNLEYYDSDKLGTFTR
;
A
#
# COMPACT_ATOMS: atom_id res chain seq x y z
N MET A 1 -2.36 85.57 9.79
CA MET A 1 -3.28 85.27 8.67
C MET A 1 -3.79 83.85 8.88
N THR A 2 -4.78 83.64 9.76
CA THR A 2 -6.26 83.65 9.58
C THR A 2 -6.77 82.32 9.00
N LYS A 3 -7.67 81.54 9.62
CA LYS A 3 -8.55 81.69 10.81
C LYS A 3 -9.02 80.26 11.23
N ARG A 4 -8.89 79.89 12.52
CA ARG A 4 -9.95 79.73 13.57
C ARG A 4 -10.91 78.54 13.36
N ALA A 5 -10.93 77.47 14.16
CA ALA A 5 -11.23 77.32 15.60
C ALA A 5 -12.75 77.27 15.93
N ALA A 6 -13.19 76.14 16.51
CA ALA A 6 -14.28 75.94 17.49
C ALA A 6 -14.59 74.43 17.58
N ALA A 7 -15.15 73.81 18.61
CA ALA A 7 -15.11 73.94 20.07
C ALA A 7 -15.89 72.71 20.62
N ALA A 8 -15.38 72.15 21.71
CA ALA A 8 -15.96 71.27 22.74
C ALA A 8 -17.39 70.66 22.64
N ALA A 9 -17.42 69.37 23.00
CA ALA A 9 -18.33 68.66 23.92
C ALA A 9 -19.79 68.36 23.51
N VAL A 10 -20.17 67.08 23.58
CA VAL A 10 -21.20 66.55 24.50
C VAL A 10 -21.05 65.02 24.58
N VAL A 11 -21.05 64.54 25.82
CA VAL A 11 -21.03 63.15 26.27
C VAL A 11 -22.34 62.46 25.88
N VAL A 12 -22.27 61.28 25.27
CA VAL A 12 -23.38 60.33 25.23
C VAL A 12 -22.93 59.06 25.95
N MET A 13 -23.55 58.81 27.10
CA MET A 13 -23.51 57.52 27.80
C MET A 13 -24.01 56.43 26.85
N LEU A 14 -23.22 55.38 26.63
CA LEU A 14 -23.78 54.07 26.32
C LEU A 14 -23.18 53.01 27.24
N GLN A 15 -24.09 52.18 27.71
CA GLN A 15 -24.01 51.36 28.90
C GLN A 15 -23.03 50.19 28.74
N ALA A 16 -22.44 49.83 29.88
CA ALA A 16 -21.73 48.60 30.08
C ALA A 16 -22.64 47.39 29.84
N LEU A 17 -22.25 46.55 28.89
CA LEU A 17 -22.46 45.10 28.93
C LEU A 17 -21.13 44.45 28.57
N VAL A 18 -20.17 44.53 29.50
CA VAL A 18 -19.03 43.60 29.51
C VAL A 18 -19.62 42.27 29.97
N GLY A 19 -20.10 41.49 29.01
CA GLY A 19 -20.33 40.08 29.24
C GLY A 19 -18.98 39.45 29.57
N CYS A 20 -18.78 39.07 30.83
CA CYS A 20 -17.74 38.13 31.22
C CYS A 20 -18.00 36.81 30.47
N GLY A 21 -17.43 36.66 29.28
CA GLY A 21 -17.20 35.33 28.72
C GLY A 21 -16.32 34.56 29.70
N PRO A 22 -16.56 33.26 29.94
CA PRO A 22 -15.69 32.49 30.80
C PRO A 22 -14.27 32.58 30.24
N ALA A 23 -13.37 33.17 31.03
CA ALA A 23 -11.96 33.24 30.71
C ALA A 23 -11.49 31.82 30.37
N GLN A 24 -10.97 31.64 29.16
CA GLN A 24 -10.28 30.43 28.74
C GLN A 24 -9.25 30.11 29.83
N GLN A 25 -9.46 29.02 30.58
CA GLN A 25 -8.52 28.59 31.60
C GLN A 25 -7.18 28.37 30.90
N ALA A 26 -6.24 29.30 31.09
CA ALA A 26 -4.86 29.06 30.78
C ALA A 26 -4.46 27.78 31.52
N SER A 27 -4.00 26.78 30.77
CA SER A 27 -3.54 25.50 31.31
C SER A 27 -2.50 25.79 32.39
N ARG A 28 -2.84 25.45 33.65
CA ARG A 28 -1.86 25.50 34.73
C ARG A 28 -0.75 24.51 34.39
N PRO A 29 0.53 24.85 34.67
CA PRO A 29 1.61 23.87 34.58
C PRO A 29 1.23 22.61 35.37
N PRO A 30 1.58 21.41 34.89
CA PRO A 30 1.31 20.17 35.61
C PRO A 30 1.83 20.27 37.05
N ALA A 31 1.01 19.87 38.03
CA ALA A 31 1.37 19.94 39.44
C ALA A 31 2.53 18.99 39.82
N THR A 32 2.87 18.04 38.93
CA THR A 32 3.94 17.06 39.11
C THR A 32 4.74 16.90 37.81
N LEU A 33 6.06 16.78 37.95
CA LEU A 33 6.94 16.44 36.83
C LEU A 33 6.56 15.05 36.30
N SER A 34 6.54 14.87 34.97
CA SER A 34 6.25 13.58 34.35
C SER A 34 7.41 12.61 34.56
N ASN A 35 7.09 11.34 34.81
CA ASN A 35 8.07 10.24 34.81
C ASN A 35 8.20 9.56 33.44
N VAL A 36 7.44 10.02 32.44
CA VAL A 36 7.48 9.51 31.06
C VAL A 36 8.63 10.19 30.30
N PRO A 37 9.45 9.46 29.52
CA PRO A 37 10.50 10.04 28.69
C PRO A 37 9.97 11.18 27.80
N PRO A 38 10.70 12.30 27.62
CA PRO A 38 10.21 13.44 26.84
C PRO A 38 9.80 13.12 25.39
N ASN A 39 10.41 12.10 24.77
CA ASN A 39 10.07 11.63 23.43
C ASN A 39 8.78 10.79 23.36
N GLU A 40 8.17 10.46 24.51
CA GLU A 40 6.92 9.72 24.65
C GLU A 40 5.78 10.61 25.20
N VAL A 41 6.09 11.85 25.61
CA VAL A 41 5.09 12.82 26.06
C VAL A 41 4.45 13.51 24.86
N SER A 42 3.13 13.45 24.77
CA SER A 42 2.36 14.28 23.83
C SER A 42 2.09 15.67 24.42
N GLY A 43 2.10 16.69 23.57
CA GLY A 43 1.68 18.05 23.95
C GLY A 43 0.17 18.25 23.95
N VAL A 44 -0.62 17.22 23.61
CA VAL A 44 -2.08 17.28 23.54
C VAL A 44 -2.70 16.17 24.38
N ASP A 45 -3.43 16.57 25.42
CA ASP A 45 -4.16 15.66 26.29
C ASP A 45 -5.39 15.06 25.58
N ILE A 46 -5.62 13.77 25.86
CA ILE A 46 -6.83 13.04 25.48
C ILE A 46 -7.66 12.83 26.76
N PRO A 47 -8.74 13.59 26.98
CA PRO A 47 -9.62 13.44 28.12
C PRO A 47 -10.25 12.06 28.17
N ALA A 48 -10.53 11.60 29.39
CA ALA A 48 -11.28 10.38 29.65
C ALA A 48 -12.60 10.37 28.84
N GLY A 49 -12.93 9.21 28.25
CA GLY A 49 -14.12 9.03 27.43
C GLY A 49 -14.02 9.56 25.99
N ARG A 50 -12.93 10.24 25.58
CA ARG A 50 -12.78 10.70 24.19
C ARG A 50 -12.69 9.52 23.20
N ILE A 51 -12.00 8.45 23.56
CA ILE A 51 -11.89 7.25 22.72
C ILE A 51 -13.28 6.59 22.55
N ASP A 52 -14.02 6.39 23.64
CA ASP A 52 -15.38 5.83 23.59
C ASP A 52 -16.30 6.69 22.72
N ALA A 53 -16.24 8.02 22.89
CA ALA A 53 -16.99 8.95 22.06
C ALA A 53 -16.61 8.84 20.57
N ALA A 54 -15.32 8.71 20.24
CA ALA A 54 -14.87 8.50 18.87
C ALA A 54 -15.41 7.19 18.26
N VAL A 55 -15.38 6.09 19.04
CA VAL A 55 -15.92 4.78 18.60
C VAL A 55 -17.41 4.91 18.24
N THR A 56 -18.22 5.65 19.01
CA THR A 56 -19.65 5.84 18.70
C THR A 56 -19.91 6.58 17.37
N LYS A 57 -18.92 7.27 16.81
CA LYS A 57 -19.05 8.03 15.56
C LYS A 57 -18.75 7.21 14.31
N VAL A 58 -18.11 6.04 14.44
CA VAL A 58 -17.58 5.27 13.30
C VAL A 58 -18.66 4.84 12.32
N ASP A 59 -19.82 4.38 12.79
CA ASP A 59 -20.97 4.04 11.92
C ASP A 59 -21.37 5.22 11.01
N GLY A 60 -21.33 6.45 11.54
CA GLY A 60 -21.63 7.67 10.80
C GLY A 60 -20.57 8.01 9.76
N LEU A 61 -19.29 7.91 10.14
CA LEU A 61 -18.17 8.14 9.22
C LEU A 61 -18.20 7.15 8.05
N VAL A 62 -18.40 5.86 8.33
CA VAL A 62 -18.51 4.82 7.30
C VAL A 62 -19.70 5.09 6.37
N ALA A 63 -20.87 5.39 6.93
CA ALA A 63 -22.06 5.67 6.12
C ALA A 63 -21.88 6.88 5.19
N GLU A 64 -21.24 7.96 5.68
CA GLU A 64 -20.92 9.13 4.87
C GLU A 64 -19.92 8.81 3.77
N LEU A 65 -18.82 8.11 4.09
CA LEU A 65 -17.81 7.72 3.11
C LEU A 65 -18.38 6.81 2.02
N MET A 66 -19.14 5.78 2.39
CA MET A 66 -19.79 4.89 1.43
C MET A 66 -20.79 5.64 0.54
N LYS A 67 -21.59 6.56 1.12
CA LYS A 67 -22.51 7.39 0.36
C LYS A 67 -21.78 8.30 -0.65
N ASN A 68 -20.67 8.91 -0.23
CA ASN A 68 -19.94 9.90 -1.03
C ASN A 68 -19.07 9.25 -2.13
N THR A 69 -18.65 8.00 -1.93
CA THR A 69 -17.71 7.31 -2.84
C THR A 69 -18.38 6.20 -3.64
N GLY A 70 -19.49 5.68 -3.17
CA GLY A 70 -20.24 4.58 -3.76
C GLY A 70 -19.59 3.20 -3.57
N ILE A 71 -18.52 3.08 -2.76
CA ILE A 71 -17.82 1.79 -2.62
C ILE A 71 -18.79 0.67 -2.19
N PRO A 72 -18.64 -0.57 -2.71
CA PRO A 72 -19.63 -1.62 -2.47
C PRO A 72 -19.68 -2.10 -1.03
N GLY A 73 -18.52 -2.36 -0.41
CA GLY A 73 -18.43 -2.97 0.89
C GLY A 73 -17.17 -2.58 1.67
N MET A 74 -17.30 -2.62 3.00
CA MET A 74 -16.23 -2.30 3.94
C MET A 74 -16.41 -3.09 5.24
N ALA A 75 -15.31 -3.49 5.86
CA ALA A 75 -15.30 -4.00 7.24
C ALA A 75 -14.31 -3.19 8.09
N VAL A 76 -14.66 -2.92 9.35
CA VAL A 76 -13.89 -2.06 10.26
C VAL A 76 -13.81 -2.69 11.64
N ALA A 77 -12.62 -2.64 12.26
CA ALA A 77 -12.44 -3.01 13.65
C ALA A 77 -11.57 -1.99 14.40
N ILE A 78 -11.82 -1.88 15.71
CA ILE A 78 -11.09 -0.99 16.62
C ILE A 78 -10.66 -1.82 17.82
N VAL A 79 -9.38 -1.73 18.16
CA VAL A 79 -8.78 -2.35 19.33
C VAL A 79 -8.37 -1.27 20.31
N HIS A 80 -8.80 -1.36 21.56
CA HIS A 80 -8.45 -0.44 22.62
C HIS A 80 -8.25 -1.20 23.94
N GLY A 81 -7.18 -0.93 24.69
CA GLY A 81 -6.96 -1.57 25.99
C GLY A 81 -6.77 -3.09 25.88
N GLY A 82 -6.12 -3.56 24.81
CA GLY A 82 -5.97 -4.99 24.48
C GLY A 82 -7.27 -5.72 24.12
N LYS A 83 -8.37 -5.02 23.79
CA LYS A 83 -9.67 -5.61 23.45
C LYS A 83 -10.21 -5.07 22.15
N THR A 84 -10.85 -5.90 21.36
CA THR A 84 -11.69 -5.45 20.24
C THR A 84 -12.95 -4.79 20.80
N VAL A 85 -13.04 -3.46 20.67
CA VAL A 85 -14.19 -2.67 21.15
C VAL A 85 -15.22 -2.40 20.06
N TYR A 86 -14.86 -2.67 18.81
CA TYR A 86 -15.72 -2.53 17.64
C TYR A 86 -15.27 -3.50 16.54
N ALA A 87 -16.21 -4.17 15.88
CA ALA A 87 -15.97 -4.96 14.67
C ALA A 87 -17.29 -5.08 13.89
N LYS A 88 -17.32 -4.58 12.64
CA LYS A 88 -18.57 -4.54 11.86
C LYS A 88 -18.30 -4.52 10.35
N GLY A 89 -19.18 -5.17 9.60
CA GLY A 89 -19.25 -5.14 8.13
C GLY A 89 -20.37 -4.22 7.63
N PHE A 90 -20.15 -3.65 6.44
CA PHE A 90 -21.02 -2.69 5.78
C PHE A 90 -21.10 -2.95 4.28
N GLY A 91 -22.28 -2.73 3.70
CA GLY A 91 -22.50 -2.89 2.26
C GLY A 91 -22.53 -4.35 1.82
N VAL A 92 -22.02 -4.59 0.61
CA VAL A 92 -22.11 -5.87 -0.09
C VAL A 92 -20.74 -6.40 -0.54
N ARG A 93 -20.65 -7.73 -0.58
CA ARG A 93 -19.46 -8.47 -1.02
C ARG A 93 -19.28 -8.40 -2.53
N ASP A 94 -20.38 -8.32 -3.27
CA ASP A 94 -20.43 -8.31 -4.73
C ASP A 94 -21.53 -7.35 -5.20
N ALA A 95 -21.17 -6.24 -5.86
CA ALA A 95 -22.11 -5.23 -6.34
C ALA A 95 -23.03 -5.75 -7.45
N SER A 96 -22.67 -6.85 -8.13
CA SER A 96 -23.51 -7.47 -9.16
C SER A 96 -24.65 -8.31 -8.57
N LYS A 97 -24.55 -8.69 -7.29
CA LYS A 97 -25.59 -9.39 -6.54
C LYS A 97 -26.30 -8.34 -5.68
N GLY A 98 -27.62 -8.24 -5.72
CA GLY A 98 -28.36 -7.22 -4.95
C GLY A 98 -28.07 -7.25 -3.43
N GLY A 99 -28.65 -6.32 -2.67
CA GLY A 99 -28.42 -6.17 -1.21
C GLY A 99 -29.04 -7.25 -0.29
N GLY A 100 -29.25 -8.47 -0.79
CA GLY A 100 -29.79 -9.58 -0.02
C GLY A 100 -28.88 -10.01 1.15
N PRO A 101 -29.42 -10.70 2.18
CA PRO A 101 -28.66 -11.08 3.37
C PRO A 101 -27.42 -11.92 3.04
N ASP A 102 -27.52 -12.82 2.06
CA ASP A 102 -26.41 -13.68 1.64
C ASP A 102 -25.29 -12.95 0.91
N ASN A 103 -25.42 -11.66 0.62
CA ASN A 103 -24.40 -10.85 -0.05
C ASN A 103 -23.85 -9.71 0.84
N LYS A 104 -24.29 -9.61 2.08
CA LYS A 104 -23.80 -8.58 3.01
C LYS A 104 -22.35 -8.84 3.39
N VAL A 105 -21.59 -7.76 3.58
CA VAL A 105 -20.33 -7.82 4.31
C VAL A 105 -20.63 -7.95 5.80
N ASP A 106 -20.00 -8.92 6.46
CA ASP A 106 -19.98 -9.06 7.91
C ASP A 106 -18.54 -9.01 8.45
N ALA A 107 -18.36 -9.25 9.75
CA ALA A 107 -17.05 -9.19 10.39
C ALA A 107 -16.13 -10.39 10.06
N ASP A 108 -16.67 -11.44 9.45
CA ASP A 108 -15.95 -12.65 9.04
C ASP A 108 -15.77 -12.74 7.52
N THR A 109 -16.33 -11.80 6.75
CA THR A 109 -16.06 -11.63 5.33
C THR A 109 -14.57 -11.42 5.11
N VAL A 110 -13.99 -12.25 4.22
CA VAL A 110 -12.57 -12.19 3.88
C VAL A 110 -12.33 -11.23 2.73
N PHE A 111 -11.31 -10.39 2.89
CA PHE A 111 -10.81 -9.43 1.90
C PHE A 111 -9.35 -9.74 1.58
N GLN A 112 -8.90 -9.35 0.39
CA GLN A 112 -7.47 -9.27 0.11
C GLN A 112 -6.87 -8.06 0.84
N LEU A 113 -5.78 -8.27 1.56
CA LEU A 113 -5.18 -7.22 2.39
C LEU A 113 -4.28 -6.28 1.59
N ALA A 114 -3.81 -6.71 0.41
CA ALA A 114 -2.77 -6.03 -0.34
C ALA A 114 -1.57 -5.72 0.59
N SER A 115 -0.97 -4.53 0.52
CA SER A 115 0.27 -4.22 1.23
C SER A 115 0.23 -4.23 2.77
N ILE A 116 -0.93 -4.36 3.44
CA ILE A 116 -0.95 -4.73 4.88
C ILE A 116 -0.27 -6.10 5.10
N SER A 117 -0.21 -6.95 4.07
CA SER A 117 0.56 -8.19 4.06
C SER A 117 2.02 -7.99 4.47
N LYS A 118 2.65 -6.83 4.17
CA LYS A 118 4.02 -6.53 4.61
C LYS A 118 4.13 -6.42 6.13
N SER A 119 3.16 -5.76 6.75
CA SER A 119 3.10 -5.63 8.21
C SER A 119 2.83 -6.99 8.86
N VAL A 120 1.92 -7.79 8.29
CA VAL A 120 1.69 -9.18 8.73
C VAL A 120 2.96 -10.02 8.58
N GLY A 121 3.62 -9.95 7.43
CA GLY A 121 4.87 -10.66 7.16
C GLY A 121 5.99 -10.21 8.09
N ALA A 122 6.12 -8.92 8.38
CA ALA A 122 7.10 -8.42 9.34
C ALA A 122 6.90 -9.02 10.74
N THR A 123 5.66 -9.32 11.14
CA THR A 123 5.40 -10.03 12.41
C THR A 123 5.78 -11.51 12.37
N VAL A 124 5.67 -12.18 11.21
CA VAL A 124 6.23 -13.53 11.00
C VAL A 124 7.76 -13.48 11.12
N LEU A 125 8.40 -12.51 10.47
CA LEU A 125 9.86 -12.32 10.55
C LEU A 125 10.32 -12.02 11.98
N ALA A 126 9.59 -11.17 12.72
CA ALA A 126 9.88 -10.91 14.13
C ALA A 126 9.78 -12.18 15.00
N HIS A 127 8.83 -13.08 14.71
CA HIS A 127 8.78 -14.40 15.34
C HIS A 127 10.07 -15.19 15.07
N GLU A 128 10.48 -15.29 13.80
CA GLU A 128 11.71 -16.03 13.43
C GLU A 128 12.97 -15.44 14.05
N VAL A 129 13.01 -14.10 14.22
CA VAL A 129 14.07 -13.41 14.96
C VAL A 129 14.03 -13.77 16.45
N SER A 130 12.85 -13.81 17.05
CA SER A 130 12.66 -14.24 18.45
C SER A 130 13.11 -15.69 18.67
N ALA A 131 12.87 -16.55 17.67
CA ALA A 131 13.26 -17.95 17.67
C ALA A 131 14.73 -18.20 17.31
N ASN A 132 15.49 -17.15 16.98
CA ASN A 132 16.88 -17.22 16.48
C ASN A 132 17.05 -18.06 15.20
N VAL A 133 16.02 -18.15 14.36
CA VAL A 133 16.10 -18.82 13.05
C VAL A 133 16.81 -17.91 12.04
N VAL A 134 16.52 -16.62 12.09
CA VAL A 134 17.22 -15.54 11.38
C VAL A 134 17.40 -14.34 12.29
N GLY A 135 18.23 -13.39 11.87
CA GLY A 135 18.28 -12.03 12.41
C GLY A 135 17.77 -11.04 11.37
N TRP A 136 17.33 -9.85 11.80
CA TRP A 136 17.03 -8.75 10.88
C TRP A 136 18.23 -8.38 10.00
N ASP A 137 19.45 -8.55 10.51
CA ASP A 137 20.72 -8.34 9.82
C ASP A 137 21.21 -9.55 9.01
N THR A 138 20.43 -10.64 8.91
CA THR A 138 20.81 -11.81 8.11
C THR A 138 20.88 -11.44 6.63
N PRO A 139 22.03 -11.67 5.95
CA PRO A 139 22.13 -11.47 4.52
C PRO A 139 21.21 -12.43 3.77
N VAL A 140 20.40 -11.93 2.83
CA VAL A 140 19.42 -12.75 2.10
C VAL A 140 20.08 -13.86 1.29
N ALA A 141 21.20 -13.54 0.62
CA ALA A 141 21.97 -14.52 -0.15
C ALA A 141 22.56 -15.67 0.70
N SER A 142 22.63 -15.52 2.03
CA SER A 142 23.06 -16.61 2.93
C SER A 142 22.01 -17.72 3.09
N LYS A 143 20.74 -17.42 2.78
CA LYS A 143 19.61 -18.37 2.84
C LYS A 143 19.10 -18.73 1.45
N LEU A 144 19.17 -17.79 0.50
CA LEU A 144 18.82 -17.98 -0.90
C LEU A 144 20.09 -17.87 -1.75
N THR A 145 20.84 -18.97 -1.91
CA THR A 145 22.15 -18.95 -2.59
C THR A 145 22.06 -18.63 -4.09
N TRP A 146 20.86 -18.70 -4.66
CA TRP A 146 20.57 -18.34 -6.05
C TRP A 146 20.14 -16.87 -6.22
N PHE A 147 19.87 -16.16 -5.12
CA PHE A 147 19.48 -14.75 -5.15
C PHE A 147 20.68 -13.85 -5.40
N SER A 148 20.56 -12.93 -6.35
CA SER A 148 21.56 -11.91 -6.63
C SER A 148 20.94 -10.61 -7.13
N LEU A 149 21.68 -9.52 -6.94
CA LEU A 149 21.42 -8.19 -7.47
C LEU A 149 22.56 -7.80 -8.43
N SER A 150 22.40 -6.72 -9.19
CA SER A 150 23.38 -6.32 -10.21
C SER A 150 24.77 -5.96 -9.63
N ASP A 151 24.83 -5.55 -8.37
CA ASP A 151 26.08 -5.30 -7.63
C ASP A 151 26.43 -6.49 -6.71
N PRO A 152 27.62 -7.12 -6.86
CA PRO A 152 28.07 -8.23 -5.99
C PRO A 152 28.23 -7.86 -4.51
N TYR A 153 28.63 -6.63 -4.20
CA TYR A 153 28.71 -6.14 -2.83
C TYR A 153 27.31 -6.05 -2.22
N VAL A 154 26.35 -5.43 -2.93
CA VAL A 154 24.97 -5.35 -2.44
C VAL A 154 24.36 -6.75 -2.30
N THR A 155 24.59 -7.65 -3.27
CA THR A 155 24.15 -9.06 -3.19
C THR A 155 24.59 -9.75 -1.90
N SER A 156 25.86 -9.60 -1.53
CA SER A 156 26.44 -10.26 -0.36
C SER A 156 26.09 -9.59 0.98
N HIS A 157 25.59 -8.35 0.97
CA HIS A 157 25.37 -7.55 2.18
C HIS A 157 23.92 -7.10 2.41
N VAL A 158 23.04 -7.24 1.42
CA VAL A 158 21.62 -6.90 1.57
C VAL A 158 20.95 -7.85 2.57
N THR A 159 20.38 -7.27 3.61
CA THR A 159 19.77 -8.00 4.72
C THR A 159 18.25 -8.06 4.63
N ILE A 160 17.64 -8.91 5.46
CA ILE A 160 16.19 -8.94 5.67
C ILE A 160 15.68 -7.53 6.05
N ALA A 161 16.37 -6.83 6.96
CA ALA A 161 16.07 -5.46 7.37
C ALA A 161 16.12 -4.47 6.20
N ASP A 162 17.15 -4.55 5.36
CA ASP A 162 17.32 -3.63 4.23
C ASP A 162 16.16 -3.74 3.23
N LEU A 163 15.64 -4.95 3.02
CA LEU A 163 14.52 -5.20 2.12
C LEU A 163 13.17 -4.84 2.74
N TYR A 164 12.93 -5.21 4.01
CA TYR A 164 11.72 -4.83 4.75
C TYR A 164 11.64 -3.34 5.08
N SER A 165 12.75 -2.59 4.98
CA SER A 165 12.78 -1.13 5.07
C SER A 165 12.97 -0.44 3.71
N HIS A 166 12.87 -1.15 2.58
CA HIS A 166 12.91 -0.55 1.24
C HIS A 166 14.19 0.27 0.94
N ARG A 167 15.33 -0.14 1.48
CA ARG A 167 16.63 0.56 1.33
C ARG A 167 17.71 -0.28 0.63
N SER A 168 17.29 -1.27 -0.14
CA SER A 168 18.17 -2.19 -0.89
C SER A 168 18.87 -1.54 -2.09
N GLY A 169 18.36 -0.41 -2.57
CA GLY A 169 18.79 0.22 -3.82
C GLY A 169 18.05 -0.28 -5.06
N LEU A 170 17.18 -1.28 -4.94
CA LEU A 170 16.29 -1.69 -6.04
C LEU A 170 15.42 -0.49 -6.50
N PRO A 171 15.07 -0.41 -7.79
CA PRO A 171 14.10 0.56 -8.28
C PRO A 171 12.72 0.39 -7.63
N ASP A 172 11.92 1.44 -7.67
CA ASP A 172 10.55 1.43 -7.16
C ASP A 172 9.70 0.38 -7.91
N HIS A 173 8.94 -0.43 -7.17
CA HIS A 173 8.13 -1.55 -7.67
C HIS A 173 8.89 -2.58 -8.53
N ALA A 174 10.20 -2.73 -8.28
CA ALA A 174 11.04 -3.74 -8.91
C ALA A 174 10.40 -5.14 -8.88
N GLY A 175 10.19 -5.73 -10.06
CA GLY A 175 9.64 -7.07 -10.25
C GLY A 175 8.13 -7.14 -10.50
N ASP A 176 7.36 -6.10 -10.22
CA ASP A 176 5.89 -6.17 -10.26
C ASP A 176 5.35 -6.43 -11.67
N ALA A 177 5.92 -5.77 -12.68
CA ALA A 177 5.54 -6.01 -14.07
C ALA A 177 5.96 -7.40 -14.59
N LEU A 178 6.93 -8.08 -13.96
CA LEU A 178 7.24 -9.48 -14.28
C LEU A 178 6.14 -10.42 -13.76
N GLU A 179 5.61 -10.16 -12.55
CA GLU A 179 4.42 -10.87 -12.07
C GLU A 179 3.24 -10.67 -13.02
N ASP A 180 3.00 -9.44 -13.47
CA ASP A 180 1.93 -9.15 -14.43
C ASP A 180 2.09 -9.95 -15.73
N LEU A 181 3.32 -10.18 -16.20
CA LEU A 181 3.63 -11.04 -17.36
C LEU A 181 3.45 -12.54 -17.07
N GLY A 182 3.25 -12.91 -15.81
CA GLY A 182 2.95 -14.27 -15.35
C GLY A 182 4.17 -15.06 -14.87
N TYR A 183 5.31 -14.41 -14.61
CA TYR A 183 6.45 -15.06 -13.96
C TYR A 183 6.10 -15.46 -12.52
N ASP A 184 6.59 -16.63 -12.11
CA ASP A 184 6.42 -17.09 -10.73
C ASP A 184 7.36 -16.34 -9.76
N ARG A 185 7.15 -16.54 -8.45
CA ARG A 185 7.92 -15.88 -7.39
C ARG A 185 9.43 -16.00 -7.61
N GLN A 186 9.95 -17.21 -7.80
CA GLN A 186 11.40 -17.42 -7.93
C GLN A 186 11.92 -16.77 -9.21
N GLN A 187 11.21 -16.92 -10.32
CA GLN A 187 11.58 -16.32 -11.60
C GLN A 187 11.68 -14.80 -11.53
N VAL A 188 10.76 -14.13 -10.82
CA VAL A 188 10.83 -12.68 -10.58
C VAL A 188 12.06 -12.33 -9.75
N LEU A 189 12.29 -13.04 -8.64
CA LEU A 189 13.43 -12.80 -7.75
C LEU A 189 14.80 -12.99 -8.44
N GLU A 190 14.94 -14.02 -9.28
CA GLU A 190 16.16 -14.28 -10.06
C GLU A 190 16.46 -13.21 -11.12
N ARG A 191 15.45 -12.46 -11.54
CA ARG A 191 15.56 -11.40 -12.55
C ARG A 191 15.91 -10.04 -11.96
N LEU A 192 15.77 -9.85 -10.65
CA LEU A 192 16.15 -8.59 -9.99
C LEU A 192 17.63 -8.24 -10.20
N LYS A 193 18.49 -9.23 -10.49
CA LYS A 193 19.90 -9.03 -10.86
C LYS A 193 20.13 -8.18 -12.10
N TYR A 194 19.14 -8.04 -12.98
CA TYR A 194 19.26 -7.22 -14.20
C TYR A 194 18.92 -5.75 -13.97
N LEU A 195 18.32 -5.41 -12.83
CA LEU A 195 17.92 -4.04 -12.53
C LEU A 195 19.12 -3.20 -12.08
N PRO A 196 19.18 -1.91 -12.49
CA PRO A 196 20.14 -0.98 -11.92
C PRO A 196 19.85 -0.76 -10.43
N LEU A 197 20.90 -0.47 -9.65
CA LEU A 197 20.74 -0.13 -8.23
C LEU A 197 21.03 1.35 -7.98
N ALA A 198 20.15 1.98 -7.21
CA ALA A 198 20.42 3.22 -6.50
C ALA A 198 21.40 2.98 -5.33
N PRO A 199 22.02 4.04 -4.77
CA PRO A 199 22.94 3.91 -3.65
C PRO A 199 22.36 3.14 -2.45
N PHE A 200 23.00 2.03 -2.10
CA PHE A 200 22.57 1.10 -1.06
C PHE A 200 22.48 1.78 0.32
N ARG A 201 21.39 1.51 1.08
CA ARG A 201 21.07 2.00 2.44
C ARG A 201 20.85 3.51 2.61
N ILE A 202 21.14 4.32 1.61
CA ILE A 202 20.92 5.78 1.65
C ILE A 202 19.83 6.24 0.66
N SER A 203 19.20 5.30 -0.03
CA SER A 203 18.06 5.53 -0.93
C SER A 203 16.85 4.76 -0.41
N TYR A 204 15.65 5.30 -0.63
CA TYR A 204 14.38 4.62 -0.35
C TYR A 204 13.62 4.43 -1.67
N ALA A 205 13.18 3.20 -1.93
CA ALA A 205 12.36 2.85 -3.08
C ALA A 205 11.45 1.66 -2.71
N TYR A 206 10.13 1.87 -2.80
CA TYR A 206 9.15 0.92 -2.30
C TYR A 206 9.14 -0.31 -3.21
N THR A 207 9.25 -1.51 -2.66
CA THR A 207 9.37 -2.74 -3.46
C THR A 207 8.58 -3.89 -2.87
N ASN A 208 7.79 -4.56 -3.71
CA ASN A 208 7.07 -5.77 -3.31
C ASN A 208 8.01 -6.98 -3.32
N PHE A 209 8.70 -7.21 -4.44
CA PHE A 209 9.60 -8.36 -4.55
C PHE A 209 10.88 -8.25 -3.72
N GLY A 210 11.27 -7.04 -3.30
CA GLY A 210 12.31 -6.88 -2.28
C GLY A 210 11.89 -7.53 -0.95
N VAL A 211 10.70 -7.18 -0.45
CA VAL A 211 10.14 -7.77 0.78
C VAL A 211 9.90 -9.27 0.61
N THR A 212 9.40 -9.70 -0.55
CA THR A 212 9.21 -11.12 -0.87
C THR A 212 10.54 -11.90 -0.78
N ALA A 213 11.66 -11.37 -1.27
CA ALA A 213 12.96 -12.03 -1.14
C ALA A 213 13.41 -12.24 0.32
N ALA A 214 13.16 -11.25 1.18
CA ALA A 214 13.47 -11.36 2.61
C ALA A 214 12.59 -12.39 3.32
N ALA A 215 11.32 -12.44 2.97
CA ALA A 215 10.37 -13.43 3.50
C ALA A 215 10.74 -14.86 3.07
N GLU A 216 11.08 -15.06 1.79
CA GLU A 216 11.56 -16.35 1.27
C GLU A 216 12.86 -16.78 1.95
N ALA A 217 13.78 -15.86 2.26
CA ALA A 217 15.00 -16.18 2.99
C ALA A 217 14.72 -16.71 4.41
N ALA A 218 13.76 -16.12 5.11
CA ALA A 218 13.34 -16.62 6.43
C ALA A 218 12.60 -17.96 6.35
N ALA A 219 11.69 -18.12 5.39
CA ALA A 219 11.00 -19.38 5.15
C ALA A 219 11.98 -20.51 4.81
N ALA A 220 12.97 -20.25 3.95
CA ALA A 220 14.04 -21.18 3.64
C ALA A 220 14.89 -21.54 4.87
N ALA A 221 15.20 -20.56 5.74
CA ALA A 221 15.92 -20.82 6.99
C ALA A 221 15.12 -21.70 7.96
N ALA A 222 13.78 -21.57 7.96
CA ALA A 222 12.86 -22.41 8.74
C ALA A 222 12.55 -23.77 8.08
N GLY A 223 13.03 -24.01 6.84
CA GLY A 223 12.76 -25.24 6.08
C GLY A 223 11.30 -25.39 5.65
N LYS A 224 10.59 -24.28 5.40
CA LYS A 224 9.16 -24.23 5.04
C LYS A 224 8.93 -23.36 3.81
N SER A 225 7.77 -23.48 3.18
CA SER A 225 7.27 -22.41 2.30
C SER A 225 6.85 -21.20 3.14
N TRP A 226 6.77 -20.02 2.52
CA TRP A 226 6.29 -18.83 3.20
C TRP A 226 4.89 -19.01 3.78
N GLU A 227 3.99 -19.62 3.01
CA GLU A 227 2.58 -19.76 3.38
C GLU A 227 2.40 -20.72 4.55
N ASP A 228 3.18 -21.80 4.59
CA ASP A 228 3.15 -22.75 5.70
C ASP A 228 3.82 -22.17 6.95
N LEU A 229 4.88 -21.37 6.77
CA LEU A 229 5.52 -20.66 7.88
C LEU A 229 4.56 -19.64 8.52
N SER A 230 3.95 -18.76 7.71
CA SER A 230 3.06 -17.70 8.20
C SER A 230 1.82 -18.27 8.90
N ASP A 231 1.26 -19.37 8.39
CA ASP A 231 0.17 -20.09 9.04
C ASP A 231 0.58 -20.66 10.41
N GLU A 232 1.76 -21.28 10.48
CA GLU A 232 2.23 -21.96 11.68
C GLU A 232 2.57 -21.03 12.83
N VAL A 233 3.30 -19.95 12.55
CA VAL A 233 3.87 -19.13 13.62
C VAL A 233 3.00 -17.93 13.98
N LEU A 234 2.06 -17.56 13.10
CA LEU A 234 1.22 -16.39 13.29
C LEU A 234 -0.28 -16.71 13.24
N TYR A 235 -0.80 -17.27 12.15
CA TYR A 235 -2.25 -17.37 11.97
C TYR A 235 -2.90 -18.36 12.93
N ARG A 236 -2.40 -19.61 12.98
CA ARG A 236 -2.93 -20.62 13.90
C ARG A 236 -2.79 -20.23 15.38
N PRO A 237 -1.64 -19.76 15.87
CA PRO A 237 -1.49 -19.33 17.27
C PRO A 237 -2.42 -18.19 17.67
N LEU A 238 -2.77 -17.29 16.75
CA LEU A 238 -3.72 -16.20 16.99
C LEU A 238 -5.18 -16.59 16.78
N GLY A 239 -5.46 -17.82 16.32
CA GLY A 239 -6.80 -18.25 15.96
C GLY A 239 -7.37 -17.48 14.76
N MET A 240 -6.52 -17.04 13.84
CA MET A 240 -6.90 -16.34 12.61
C MET A 240 -7.33 -17.32 11.52
N ALA A 241 -8.40 -18.08 11.79
CA ALA A 241 -8.85 -19.21 10.96
C ALA A 241 -9.41 -18.82 9.57
N SER A 242 -9.55 -17.52 9.31
CA SER A 242 -9.99 -16.96 8.02
C SER A 242 -8.85 -16.33 7.23
N THR A 243 -7.64 -16.35 7.78
CA THR A 243 -6.47 -15.74 7.18
C THR A 243 -5.66 -16.78 6.40
N SER A 244 -5.23 -16.42 5.19
CA SER A 244 -4.35 -17.26 4.38
C SER A 244 -3.40 -16.42 3.54
N SER A 245 -2.20 -16.98 3.29
CA SER A 245 -1.22 -16.49 2.32
C SER A 245 -1.33 -17.19 0.95
N LYS A 246 -2.39 -17.98 0.71
CA LYS A 246 -2.64 -18.71 -0.54
C LYS A 246 -3.89 -18.15 -1.22
N PHE A 247 -3.78 -17.71 -2.47
CA PHE A 247 -4.91 -17.19 -3.24
C PHE A 247 -6.02 -18.24 -3.41
N ALA A 248 -5.68 -19.51 -3.58
CA ALA A 248 -6.65 -20.60 -3.70
C ALA A 248 -7.61 -20.67 -2.49
N ASP A 249 -7.12 -20.43 -1.26
CA ASP A 249 -7.93 -20.45 -0.04
C ASP A 249 -8.92 -19.26 -0.01
N PHE A 250 -8.49 -18.10 -0.50
CA PHE A 250 -9.34 -16.92 -0.64
C PHE A 250 -10.53 -17.20 -1.56
N VAL A 251 -10.26 -17.73 -2.75
CA VAL A 251 -11.29 -18.02 -3.77
C VAL A 251 -12.24 -19.13 -3.32
N ALA A 252 -11.72 -20.15 -2.62
CA ALA A 252 -12.52 -21.27 -2.14
C ALA A 252 -13.48 -20.89 -1.01
N ARG A 253 -13.25 -19.78 -0.31
CA ARG A 253 -14.02 -19.40 0.87
C ARG A 253 -15.38 -18.81 0.50
N PRO A 254 -16.52 -19.35 0.95
CA PRO A 254 -17.84 -18.82 0.56
C PRO A 254 -18.10 -17.37 1.01
N ASN A 255 -17.56 -16.97 2.17
CA ASN A 255 -17.65 -15.62 2.72
C ASN A 255 -16.41 -14.77 2.36
N HIS A 256 -16.14 -14.57 1.06
CA HIS A 256 -15.14 -13.61 0.58
C HIS A 256 -15.81 -12.44 -0.14
N ALA A 257 -15.13 -11.30 -0.18
CA ALA A 257 -15.53 -10.13 -0.96
C ALA A 257 -14.95 -10.20 -2.38
N VAL A 258 -15.75 -9.80 -3.37
CA VAL A 258 -15.31 -9.65 -4.77
C VAL A 258 -14.69 -8.27 -4.93
N ASN A 259 -13.56 -8.18 -5.64
CA ASN A 259 -12.88 -6.91 -5.89
C ASN A 259 -13.64 -6.07 -6.94
N HIS A 260 -13.70 -4.75 -6.74
CA HIS A 260 -14.38 -3.84 -7.66
C HIS A 260 -13.48 -2.70 -8.13
N VAL A 261 -13.53 -2.42 -9.42
CA VAL A 261 -12.90 -1.26 -10.04
C VAL A 261 -13.93 -0.22 -10.45
N LYS A 262 -13.51 1.03 -10.53
CA LYS A 262 -14.41 2.12 -10.94
C LYS A 262 -14.48 2.23 -12.45
N VAL A 263 -15.68 2.22 -13.00
CA VAL A 263 -15.97 2.34 -14.43
C VAL A 263 -17.03 3.41 -14.60
N GLY A 264 -16.63 4.57 -15.12
CA GLY A 264 -17.47 5.77 -15.05
C GLY A 264 -17.82 6.08 -13.59
N ASP A 265 -19.12 6.12 -13.29
CA ASP A 265 -19.62 6.35 -11.93
C ASP A 265 -19.93 5.07 -11.15
N ASN A 266 -19.78 3.89 -11.76
CA ASN A 266 -20.14 2.60 -11.16
C ASN A 266 -18.92 1.83 -10.65
N TRP A 267 -19.14 0.98 -9.65
CA TRP A 267 -18.17 0.01 -9.17
C TRP A 267 -18.50 -1.38 -9.73
N GLU A 268 -17.59 -1.96 -10.50
CA GLU A 268 -17.82 -3.18 -11.25
C GLU A 268 -16.83 -4.30 -10.88
N PRO A 269 -17.30 -5.56 -10.71
CA PRO A 269 -16.44 -6.70 -10.41
C PRO A 269 -15.80 -7.26 -11.70
N ARG A 270 -14.75 -6.61 -12.19
CA ARG A 270 -14.13 -6.96 -13.49
C ARG A 270 -12.95 -7.89 -13.42
N PHE A 271 -12.23 -7.89 -12.30
CA PHE A 271 -10.94 -8.55 -12.19
C PHE A 271 -10.89 -9.45 -10.98
N GLN A 272 -10.02 -10.44 -11.05
CA GLN A 272 -9.67 -11.30 -9.95
C GLN A 272 -8.15 -11.26 -9.81
N ARG A 273 -7.67 -10.63 -8.74
CA ARG A 273 -6.25 -10.46 -8.47
C ARG A 273 -5.70 -11.74 -7.82
N ASP A 274 -4.72 -12.38 -8.45
CA ASP A 274 -3.96 -13.52 -7.90
C ASP A 274 -2.53 -13.09 -7.51
N PRO A 275 -2.29 -12.69 -6.26
CA PRO A 275 -1.02 -12.15 -5.79
C PRO A 275 -0.02 -13.18 -5.27
N ASP A 276 -0.18 -14.47 -5.59
CA ASP A 276 0.65 -15.53 -5.00
C ASP A 276 2.15 -15.31 -5.24
N ALA A 277 2.57 -14.81 -6.41
CA ALA A 277 3.99 -14.56 -6.68
C ALA A 277 4.62 -13.57 -5.68
N GLN A 278 3.84 -12.59 -5.20
CA GLN A 278 4.26 -11.60 -4.21
C GLN A 278 3.56 -11.76 -2.85
N THR A 279 3.15 -12.98 -2.48
CA THR A 279 2.28 -13.16 -1.29
C THR A 279 2.80 -12.53 0.02
N PRO A 280 4.11 -12.52 0.35
CA PRO A 280 4.59 -11.86 1.57
C PRO A 280 4.39 -10.34 1.55
N ALA A 281 4.32 -9.75 0.36
CA ALA A 281 4.18 -8.32 0.15
C ALA A 281 2.72 -7.88 -0.07
N GLY A 282 1.86 -8.74 -0.61
CA GLY A 282 0.49 -8.37 -0.99
C GLY A 282 -0.59 -9.45 -0.89
N GLY A 283 -0.22 -10.73 -0.74
CA GLY A 283 -1.14 -11.84 -0.98
C GLY A 283 -1.89 -12.38 0.22
N VAL A 284 -1.73 -11.80 1.41
CA VAL A 284 -2.54 -12.20 2.56
C VAL A 284 -3.99 -11.80 2.31
N SER A 285 -4.90 -12.73 2.57
CA SER A 285 -6.33 -12.48 2.69
C SER A 285 -6.77 -12.72 4.12
N SER A 286 -7.70 -11.93 4.65
CA SER A 286 -8.16 -12.05 6.03
C SER A 286 -9.54 -11.42 6.27
N SER A 287 -10.18 -11.74 7.39
CA SER A 287 -11.38 -11.08 7.88
C SER A 287 -11.03 -9.97 8.87
N ILE A 288 -11.97 -9.05 9.13
CA ILE A 288 -11.71 -7.97 10.08
C ILE A 288 -11.59 -8.49 11.52
N ASN A 289 -12.31 -9.56 11.87
CA ASN A 289 -12.16 -10.23 13.17
C ASN A 289 -10.75 -10.80 13.36
N ASP A 290 -10.20 -11.49 12.36
CA ASP A 290 -8.85 -12.04 12.42
C ASP A 290 -7.80 -10.93 12.49
N MET A 291 -7.95 -9.88 11.68
CA MET A 291 -7.07 -8.73 11.70
C MET A 291 -7.13 -7.96 13.03
N ALA A 292 -8.27 -7.94 13.72
CA ALA A 292 -8.36 -7.39 15.07
C ALA A 292 -7.53 -8.20 16.08
N ARG A 293 -7.44 -9.53 15.94
CA ARG A 293 -6.57 -10.38 16.77
C ARG A 293 -5.10 -10.09 16.52
N TRP A 294 -4.70 -10.00 15.25
CA TRP A 294 -3.36 -9.59 14.85
C TRP A 294 -2.99 -8.21 15.42
N LEU A 295 -3.87 -7.22 15.23
CA LEU A 295 -3.63 -5.86 15.71
C LEU A 295 -3.50 -5.80 17.23
N THR A 296 -4.33 -6.56 17.96
CA THR A 296 -4.22 -6.73 19.41
C THR A 296 -2.85 -7.28 19.81
N MET A 297 -2.35 -8.30 19.10
CA MET A 297 -1.03 -8.88 19.36
C MET A 297 0.12 -7.88 19.14
N VAL A 298 0.08 -7.13 18.04
CA VAL A 298 1.09 -6.12 17.72
C VAL A 298 1.11 -5.02 18.78
N MET A 299 -0.06 -4.50 19.18
CA MET A 299 -0.20 -3.48 20.21
C MET A 299 0.25 -3.96 21.59
N ALA A 300 0.07 -5.25 21.89
CA ALA A 300 0.57 -5.90 23.10
C ALA A 300 2.04 -6.35 22.99
N ASN A 301 2.83 -5.71 22.12
CA ASN A 301 4.25 -5.98 21.90
C ASN A 301 4.57 -7.46 21.64
N GLY A 302 3.74 -8.15 20.87
CA GLY A 302 3.97 -9.54 20.49
C GLY A 302 3.30 -10.60 21.38
N ALA A 303 2.44 -10.20 22.32
CA ALA A 303 1.70 -11.12 23.19
C ALA A 303 0.22 -11.18 22.82
N TYR A 304 -0.41 -12.35 22.93
CA TYR A 304 -1.84 -12.53 22.73
C TYR A 304 -2.38 -13.62 23.65
N ASN A 305 -3.43 -13.34 24.42
CA ASN A 305 -4.06 -14.28 25.36
C ASN A 305 -3.07 -15.03 26.28
N GLY A 306 -2.05 -14.33 26.78
CA GLY A 306 -1.01 -14.91 27.65
C GLY A 306 0.07 -15.72 26.92
N GLN A 307 -0.04 -15.90 25.61
CA GLN A 307 0.98 -16.51 24.77
C GLN A 307 1.89 -15.43 24.16
N ARG A 308 3.19 -15.72 24.13
CA ARG A 308 4.20 -14.91 23.44
C ARG A 308 4.33 -15.40 22.00
N ILE A 309 3.93 -14.58 21.04
CA ILE A 309 4.10 -14.85 19.60
C ILE A 309 5.46 -14.33 19.14
N THR A 310 5.81 -13.10 19.45
CA THR A 310 7.14 -12.53 19.16
C THR A 310 7.64 -11.73 20.37
N SER A 311 8.95 -11.70 20.58
CA SER A 311 9.56 -10.85 21.59
C SER A 311 9.35 -9.37 21.25
N PRO A 312 9.19 -8.50 22.26
CA PRO A 312 9.14 -7.05 22.04
C PRO A 312 10.36 -6.53 21.29
N GLU A 313 11.55 -7.04 21.60
CA GLU A 313 12.83 -6.62 21.00
C GLU A 313 12.89 -6.97 19.51
N ALA A 314 12.39 -8.14 19.12
CA ALA A 314 12.35 -8.56 17.73
C ALA A 314 11.30 -7.79 16.91
N LEU A 315 10.18 -7.40 17.53
CA LEU A 315 9.12 -6.63 16.89
C LEU A 315 9.45 -5.13 16.77
N LEU A 316 10.22 -4.59 17.72
CA LEU A 316 10.48 -3.15 17.84
C LEU A 316 10.99 -2.49 16.54
N PRO A 317 11.95 -3.06 15.78
CA PRO A 317 12.39 -2.48 14.51
C PRO A 317 11.30 -2.42 13.43
N ALA A 318 10.29 -3.27 13.52
CA ALA A 318 9.15 -3.24 12.60
C ALA A 318 8.28 -1.99 12.82
N ILE A 319 8.03 -1.63 14.08
CA ILE A 319 7.10 -0.56 14.47
C ILE A 319 7.79 0.76 14.86
N THR A 320 9.08 0.91 14.54
CA THR A 320 9.86 2.13 14.80
C THR A 320 10.63 2.58 13.55
N PRO A 321 11.02 3.87 13.42
CA PRO A 321 11.69 4.37 12.23
C PRO A 321 13.05 3.68 11.98
N GLN A 322 13.25 3.12 10.79
CA GLN A 322 14.51 2.50 10.34
C GLN A 322 15.10 3.18 9.09
N VAL A 323 14.29 3.99 8.39
CA VAL A 323 14.70 4.77 7.20
C VAL A 323 13.81 6.01 7.04
N ILE A 324 14.34 7.04 6.39
CA ILE A 324 13.55 8.17 5.88
C ILE A 324 12.93 7.76 4.54
N SER A 325 11.61 7.63 4.48
CA SER A 325 10.89 7.31 3.25
C SER A 325 10.57 8.54 2.41
N VAL A 326 10.35 9.68 3.08
CA VAL A 326 10.12 10.97 2.42
C VAL A 326 10.85 12.06 3.20
N ALA A 327 11.79 12.75 2.55
CA ALA A 327 12.49 13.86 3.18
C ALA A 327 11.53 15.02 3.50
N ALA A 328 11.80 15.74 4.59
CA ALA A 328 11.05 16.94 4.91
C ALA A 328 11.28 18.02 3.84
N GLY A 329 10.22 18.51 3.20
CA GLY A 329 10.30 19.53 2.15
C GLY A 329 10.65 20.95 2.64
N SER A 330 10.64 21.18 3.97
CA SER A 330 11.04 22.43 4.59
C SER A 330 11.44 22.21 6.06
N PRO A 331 12.15 23.15 6.72
CA PRO A 331 12.53 23.02 8.13
C PRO A 331 11.35 22.85 9.11
N GLY A 332 10.14 23.27 8.73
CA GLY A 332 8.93 23.10 9.54
C GLY A 332 8.12 21.84 9.23
N ALA A 333 8.47 21.10 8.18
CA ALA A 333 7.79 19.87 7.80
C ALA A 333 8.37 18.65 8.54
N ARG A 334 7.54 17.63 8.77
CA ARG A 334 7.99 16.33 9.28
C ARG A 334 8.43 15.45 8.11
N ALA A 335 9.50 14.69 8.30
CA ALA A 335 9.86 13.63 7.38
C ALA A 335 8.90 12.45 7.51
N GLY A 336 8.67 11.72 6.41
CA GLY A 336 8.10 10.38 6.44
C GLY A 336 9.18 9.37 6.79
N THR A 337 8.83 8.38 7.62
CA THR A 337 9.75 7.29 7.97
C THR A 337 9.08 5.93 7.81
N TYR A 338 9.89 4.89 7.74
CA TYR A 338 9.43 3.52 7.55
C TYR A 338 10.21 2.58 8.48
N GLY A 339 9.51 1.64 9.11
CA GLY A 339 10.10 0.55 9.88
C GLY A 339 10.28 -0.70 9.03
N HIS A 340 10.48 -1.88 9.63
CA HIS A 340 10.41 -3.13 8.87
C HIS A 340 8.96 -3.50 8.54
N GLY A 341 8.46 -3.09 7.38
CA GLY A 341 7.10 -3.40 6.89
C GLY A 341 5.97 -2.54 7.46
N PHE A 342 6.28 -1.40 8.09
CA PHE A 342 5.29 -0.45 8.62
C PHE A 342 5.65 0.99 8.25
N ASN A 343 4.65 1.80 7.88
CA ASN A 343 4.80 3.25 7.93
C ASN A 343 4.92 3.68 9.38
N VAL A 344 5.88 4.56 9.68
CA VAL A 344 6.03 5.15 11.01
C VAL A 344 6.11 6.67 10.87
N SER A 345 5.34 7.39 11.68
CA SER A 345 5.28 8.84 11.62
C SER A 345 5.07 9.45 13.00
N VAL A 346 5.19 10.77 13.06
CA VAL A 346 4.79 11.56 14.22
C VAL A 346 3.61 12.43 13.82
N THR A 347 2.51 12.31 14.56
CA THR A 347 1.28 13.06 14.29
C THR A 347 1.46 14.55 14.63
N SER A 348 0.48 15.36 14.25
CA SER A 348 0.44 16.78 14.63
C SER A 348 0.31 17.03 16.13
N SER A 349 -0.09 16.04 16.95
CA SER A 349 -0.09 16.14 18.42
C SER A 349 1.27 15.77 19.05
N GLY A 350 2.25 15.39 18.21
CA GLY A 350 3.56 14.93 18.65
C GLY A 350 3.60 13.45 19.07
N ARG A 351 2.55 12.67 18.82
CA ARG A 351 2.51 11.24 19.12
C ARG A 351 3.12 10.42 17.99
N THR A 352 3.79 9.33 18.32
CA THR A 352 4.15 8.32 17.32
C THR A 352 2.89 7.63 16.82
N GLN A 353 2.85 7.36 15.52
CA GLN A 353 1.85 6.52 14.88
C GLN A 353 2.57 5.51 13.98
N TYR A 354 2.10 4.26 14.00
CA TYR A 354 2.45 3.29 12.96
C TYR A 354 1.21 2.84 12.20
N SER A 355 1.37 2.51 10.93
CA SER A 355 0.28 2.23 10.00
C SER A 355 0.77 1.47 8.78
N HIS A 356 -0.15 1.01 7.94
CA HIS A 356 0.16 0.64 6.56
C HIS A 356 -1.11 0.73 5.71
N SER A 357 -0.98 1.23 4.48
CA SER A 357 -2.02 1.15 3.45
C SER A 357 -1.81 -0.06 2.55
N GLY A 358 -2.87 -0.72 2.14
CA GLY A 358 -2.87 -1.72 1.09
C GLY A 358 -3.74 -1.28 -0.07
N GLY A 359 -3.30 -1.54 -1.29
CA GLY A 359 -4.10 -1.30 -2.47
C GLY A 359 -3.80 -2.34 -3.54
N PHE A 360 -4.85 -2.83 -4.19
CA PHE A 360 -4.77 -3.43 -5.51
C PHE A 360 -5.61 -2.59 -6.46
N ALA A 361 -5.01 -2.05 -7.52
CA ALA A 361 -5.72 -1.35 -8.58
C ALA A 361 -6.83 -2.22 -9.19
N MET A 362 -6.68 -3.54 -9.14
CA MET A 362 -7.71 -4.52 -9.49
C MET A 362 -8.87 -4.67 -8.49
N GLY A 363 -8.95 -3.85 -7.43
CA GLY A 363 -10.20 -3.62 -6.71
C GLY A 363 -10.20 -3.94 -5.20
N ALA A 364 -9.09 -3.73 -4.51
CA ALA A 364 -9.03 -3.81 -3.05
C ALA A 364 -8.27 -2.61 -2.47
N ALA A 365 -8.70 -2.11 -1.31
CA ALA A 365 -8.00 -1.06 -0.58
C ALA A 365 -8.21 -1.24 0.93
N THR A 366 -7.14 -1.09 1.70
CA THR A 366 -7.10 -1.38 3.12
C THR A 366 -6.21 -0.39 3.85
N ASN A 367 -6.47 -0.12 5.12
CA ASN A 367 -5.58 0.67 5.95
C ASN A 367 -5.73 0.29 7.43
N PHE A 368 -4.64 0.37 8.17
CA PHE A 368 -4.69 0.44 9.63
C PHE A 368 -3.81 1.57 10.17
N ALA A 369 -4.15 2.05 11.36
CA ALA A 369 -3.35 3.01 12.10
C ALA A 369 -3.42 2.71 13.60
N VAL A 370 -2.31 2.96 14.30
CA VAL A 370 -2.19 2.76 15.75
C VAL A 370 -1.51 3.94 16.41
N LEU A 371 -2.07 4.38 17.54
CA LEU A 371 -1.43 5.30 18.48
C LEU A 371 -0.99 4.50 19.73
N PRO A 372 0.26 4.01 19.78
CA PRO A 372 0.72 3.14 20.87
C PRO A 372 0.64 3.81 22.24
N SER A 373 0.84 5.13 22.33
CA SER A 373 0.76 5.89 23.59
C SER A 373 -0.61 5.85 24.26
N GLU A 374 -1.65 5.48 23.52
CA GLU A 374 -3.05 5.43 23.98
C GLU A 374 -3.65 4.02 23.84
N ASP A 375 -2.81 3.02 23.52
CA ASP A 375 -3.23 1.63 23.28
C ASP A 375 -4.48 1.50 22.40
N ILE A 376 -4.55 2.28 21.31
CA ILE A 376 -5.68 2.38 20.38
C ILE A 376 -5.24 2.13 18.93
N GLY A 377 -5.96 1.26 18.24
CA GLY A 377 -5.76 0.96 16.83
C GLY A 377 -7.09 0.81 16.09
N ILE A 378 -7.10 1.19 14.81
CA ILE A 378 -8.23 0.99 13.90
C ILE A 378 -7.71 0.34 12.61
N ILE A 379 -8.49 -0.57 12.05
CA ILE A 379 -8.25 -1.19 10.75
C ILE A 379 -9.54 -1.19 9.91
N ALA A 380 -9.40 -0.93 8.61
CA ALA A 380 -10.47 -0.91 7.64
C ALA A 380 -10.07 -1.69 6.38
N LEU A 381 -10.97 -2.56 5.91
CA LEU A 381 -10.82 -3.38 4.72
C LEU A 381 -11.95 -3.05 3.74
N THR A 382 -11.64 -2.83 2.47
CA THR A 382 -12.65 -2.55 1.43
C THR A 382 -12.43 -3.45 0.21
N ASN A 383 -13.50 -3.71 -0.51
CA ASN A 383 -13.49 -4.47 -1.77
C ASN A 383 -13.61 -3.55 -3.00
N ALA A 384 -12.99 -2.37 -2.91
CA ALA A 384 -12.95 -1.36 -3.95
C ALA A 384 -11.50 -0.95 -4.24
N ALA A 385 -11.22 -0.57 -5.49
CA ALA A 385 -9.92 -0.04 -5.88
C ALA A 385 -9.52 1.20 -5.04
N PRO A 386 -8.23 1.52 -4.91
CA PRO A 386 -7.76 2.58 -4.05
C PRO A 386 -8.28 3.97 -4.47
N TYR A 387 -9.16 4.56 -3.64
CA TYR A 387 -9.61 5.96 -3.75
C TYR A 387 -9.42 6.73 -2.42
N GLY A 388 -8.62 6.18 -1.50
CA GLY A 388 -8.32 6.78 -0.21
C GLY A 388 -9.37 6.59 0.87
N VAL A 389 -10.34 5.70 0.65
CA VAL A 389 -11.48 5.51 1.56
C VAL A 389 -11.06 4.93 2.93
N PRO A 390 -10.33 3.80 3.01
CA PRO A 390 -9.93 3.27 4.31
C PRO A 390 -8.96 4.21 5.03
N GLU A 391 -8.05 4.89 4.33
CA GLU A 391 -7.15 5.90 4.91
C GLU A 391 -7.90 7.10 5.48
N THR A 392 -8.93 7.57 4.77
CA THR A 392 -9.77 8.67 5.24
C THR A 392 -10.46 8.29 6.54
N LEU A 393 -11.06 7.09 6.60
CA LEU A 393 -11.74 6.62 7.80
C LEU A 393 -10.79 6.54 9.01
N THR A 394 -9.61 5.94 8.83
CA THR A 394 -8.66 5.79 9.94
C THR A 394 -8.12 7.15 10.39
N ALA A 395 -7.83 8.07 9.47
CA ALA A 395 -7.37 9.41 9.80
C ALA A 395 -8.44 10.25 10.51
N GLU A 396 -9.70 10.23 10.05
CA GLU A 396 -10.83 10.89 10.71
C GLU A 396 -11.06 10.34 12.12
N PHE A 397 -11.00 9.02 12.27
CA PHE A 397 -11.08 8.38 13.59
C PHE A 397 -9.93 8.83 14.51
N MET A 398 -8.69 8.84 14.01
CA MET A 398 -7.53 9.29 14.80
C MET A 398 -7.61 10.78 15.17
N ASP A 399 -8.24 11.62 14.34
CA ASP A 399 -8.52 13.01 14.68
C ASP A 399 -9.57 13.12 15.79
N LEU A 400 -10.64 12.32 15.73
CA LEU A 400 -11.63 12.26 16.82
C LEU A 400 -11.00 11.81 18.14
N VAL A 401 -10.12 10.80 18.11
CA VAL A 401 -9.38 10.32 19.29
C VAL A 401 -8.46 11.41 19.84
N GLN A 402 -7.68 12.08 19.01
CA GLN A 402 -6.69 13.04 19.49
C GLN A 402 -7.30 14.39 19.85
N TYR A 403 -8.31 14.86 19.12
CA TYR A 403 -8.79 16.25 19.16
C TYR A 403 -10.28 16.38 19.47
N GLY A 404 -11.06 15.29 19.41
CA GLY A 404 -12.51 15.31 19.59
C GLY A 404 -13.29 15.83 18.36
N GLN A 405 -12.59 16.14 17.27
CA GLN A 405 -13.17 16.61 16.01
C GLN A 405 -12.24 16.24 14.85
N VAL A 406 -12.82 16.01 13.67
CA VAL A 406 -12.08 15.92 12.40
C VAL A 406 -11.55 17.32 12.06
N ARG A 407 -10.24 17.44 11.81
CA ARG A 407 -9.59 18.74 11.58
C ARG A 407 -9.21 19.00 10.14
N GLU A 408 -8.98 17.94 9.38
CA GLU A 408 -8.59 18.01 7.98
C GLU A 408 -9.66 17.43 7.06
N ASN A 409 -9.69 17.88 5.81
CA ASN A 409 -10.46 17.21 4.76
C ASN A 409 -9.69 15.99 4.24
N TRP A 410 -9.61 14.94 5.06
CA TRP A 410 -8.87 13.71 4.77
C TRP A 410 -9.32 13.07 3.46
N ALA A 411 -10.63 13.07 3.18
CA ALA A 411 -11.18 12.56 1.93
C ALA A 411 -10.56 13.23 0.69
N SER A 412 -10.41 14.55 0.71
CA SER A 412 -9.77 15.29 -0.38
C SER A 412 -8.27 15.03 -0.45
N LEU A 413 -7.58 15.01 0.69
CA LEU A 413 -6.12 14.82 0.75
C LEU A 413 -5.73 13.44 0.22
N TYR A 414 -6.36 12.38 0.71
CA TYR A 414 -6.07 11.03 0.26
C TYR A 414 -6.50 10.78 -1.18
N ARG A 415 -7.64 11.33 -1.62
CA ARG A 415 -8.05 11.23 -3.03
C ARG A 415 -7.01 11.85 -3.96
N GLN A 416 -6.46 13.02 -3.61
CA GLN A 416 -5.41 13.66 -4.41
C GLN A 416 -4.12 12.84 -4.41
N GLN A 417 -3.72 12.31 -3.25
CA GLN A 417 -2.49 11.52 -3.13
C GLN A 417 -2.57 10.18 -3.87
N ILE A 418 -3.74 9.54 -3.90
CA ILE A 418 -3.96 8.21 -4.50
C ILE A 418 -4.40 8.28 -5.96
N ALA A 419 -4.96 9.41 -6.42
CA ALA A 419 -5.42 9.57 -7.80
C ALA A 419 -4.42 9.08 -8.88
N PRO A 420 -3.10 9.35 -8.78
CA PRO A 420 -2.14 8.89 -9.76
C PRO A 420 -2.14 7.37 -9.99
N LEU A 421 -2.43 6.56 -8.95
CA LEU A 421 -2.45 5.10 -9.03
C LEU A 421 -3.55 4.54 -9.95
N ASN A 422 -4.59 5.34 -10.24
CA ASN A 422 -5.68 4.92 -11.11
C ASN A 422 -5.60 5.55 -12.51
N ASN A 423 -4.58 6.38 -12.77
CA ASN A 423 -4.44 7.04 -14.06
C ASN A 423 -3.88 6.06 -15.10
N PRO A 424 -4.44 6.00 -16.31
CA PRO A 424 -3.84 5.23 -17.39
C PRO A 424 -2.45 5.77 -17.75
N GLU A 425 -1.54 4.86 -18.09
CA GLU A 425 -0.15 5.17 -18.39
C GLU A 425 0.19 5.09 -19.89
N GLY A 426 1.32 5.72 -20.25
CA GLY A 426 1.89 5.68 -21.59
C GLY A 426 1.71 6.97 -22.37
N SER A 427 2.64 7.23 -23.29
CA SER A 427 2.73 8.53 -23.99
C SER A 427 1.62 8.74 -25.02
N LEU A 428 0.88 7.68 -25.36
CA LEU A 428 -0.19 7.68 -26.36
C LEU A 428 -1.59 7.77 -25.75
N VAL A 429 -1.72 7.76 -24.41
CA VAL A 429 -3.00 7.91 -23.72
C VAL A 429 -3.71 9.18 -24.16
N GLY A 430 -4.98 9.05 -24.56
CA GLY A 430 -5.82 10.16 -25.01
C GLY A 430 -5.41 10.81 -26.34
N LYS A 431 -4.42 10.24 -27.06
CA LYS A 431 -3.96 10.76 -28.35
C LYS A 431 -4.55 10.00 -29.52
N GLN A 432 -4.46 10.61 -30.70
CA GLN A 432 -4.75 9.97 -31.99
C GLN A 432 -3.47 9.89 -32.82
N PRO A 433 -3.38 8.94 -33.76
CA PRO A 433 -2.31 8.92 -34.75
C PRO A 433 -2.19 10.27 -35.49
N PRO A 434 -0.99 10.66 -35.93
CA PRO A 434 -0.81 11.91 -36.67
C PRO A 434 -1.64 11.91 -37.97
N PRO A 435 -2.09 13.09 -38.45
CA PRO A 435 -2.79 13.18 -39.72
C PRO A 435 -1.85 12.81 -40.86
N GLY A 436 -2.19 11.75 -41.60
CA GLY A 436 -1.35 11.22 -42.68
C GLY A 436 -0.09 10.52 -42.15
N PRO A 437 -0.22 9.45 -41.35
CA PRO A 437 0.93 8.76 -40.79
C PRO A 437 1.80 8.17 -41.90
N THR A 438 3.11 8.19 -41.70
CA THR A 438 4.06 7.50 -42.57
C THR A 438 3.67 6.03 -42.63
N PRO A 439 3.55 5.40 -43.81
CA PRO A 439 3.19 4.00 -43.90
C PRO A 439 4.19 3.10 -43.18
N ALA A 440 3.70 2.06 -42.52
CA ALA A 440 4.54 0.97 -42.04
C ALA A 440 5.27 0.27 -43.19
N ARG A 441 6.41 -0.35 -42.87
CA ARG A 441 7.07 -1.33 -43.73
C ARG A 441 6.17 -2.57 -43.93
N PRO A 442 6.50 -3.46 -44.89
CA PRO A 442 5.83 -4.75 -44.97
C PRO A 442 5.83 -5.46 -43.60
N LEU A 443 4.67 -5.93 -43.14
CA LEU A 443 4.53 -6.44 -41.77
C LEU A 443 5.51 -7.58 -41.43
N ARG A 444 5.80 -8.44 -42.42
CA ARG A 444 6.82 -9.50 -42.34
C ARG A 444 8.20 -9.03 -41.88
N ASP A 445 8.55 -7.76 -42.08
CA ASP A 445 9.85 -7.22 -41.69
C ASP A 445 9.95 -7.10 -40.16
N TYR A 446 8.82 -6.86 -39.47
CA TYR A 446 8.72 -6.79 -38.00
C TYR A 446 8.55 -8.18 -37.34
N VAL A 447 8.16 -9.21 -38.09
CA VAL A 447 7.90 -10.55 -37.53
C VAL A 447 9.20 -11.19 -37.06
N GLY A 448 9.25 -11.68 -35.83
CA GLY A 448 10.43 -12.31 -35.24
C GLY A 448 10.34 -12.51 -33.73
N VAL A 449 11.38 -13.12 -33.16
CA VAL A 449 11.58 -13.19 -31.71
C VAL A 449 12.65 -12.17 -31.35
N TYR A 450 12.38 -11.34 -30.36
CA TYR A 450 13.28 -10.31 -29.85
C TYR A 450 13.66 -10.67 -28.42
N ALA A 451 14.93 -10.94 -28.17
CA ALA A 451 15.46 -11.33 -26.87
C ALA A 451 15.60 -10.14 -25.92
N ASN A 452 15.37 -10.38 -24.64
CA ASN A 452 15.66 -9.49 -23.53
C ASN A 452 15.89 -10.33 -22.26
N ASP A 453 16.94 -10.03 -21.50
CA ASP A 453 17.33 -10.86 -20.35
C ASP A 453 16.40 -10.69 -19.13
N TYR A 454 15.83 -9.49 -18.95
CA TYR A 454 14.96 -9.18 -17.82
C TYR A 454 13.51 -9.59 -18.10
N TRP A 455 12.91 -9.07 -19.18
CA TRP A 455 11.51 -9.32 -19.54
C TRP A 455 11.29 -10.70 -20.19
N GLY A 456 12.35 -11.36 -20.65
CA GLY A 456 12.28 -12.54 -21.51
C GLY A 456 12.00 -12.19 -22.97
N PRO A 457 11.79 -13.18 -23.85
CA PRO A 457 11.59 -12.93 -25.27
C PRO A 457 10.23 -12.27 -25.56
N ALA A 458 10.24 -11.30 -26.48
CA ALA A 458 9.06 -10.77 -27.13
C ALA A 458 8.89 -11.42 -28.51
N THR A 459 7.75 -12.05 -28.76
CA THR A 459 7.45 -12.65 -30.08
C THR A 459 6.48 -11.78 -30.83
N VAL A 460 6.89 -11.29 -32.00
CA VAL A 460 6.03 -10.53 -32.93
C VAL A 460 5.64 -11.44 -34.09
N ALA A 461 4.34 -11.64 -34.28
CA ALA A 461 3.78 -12.46 -35.35
C ALA A 461 2.76 -11.68 -36.18
N GLU A 462 2.60 -12.02 -37.45
CA GLU A 462 1.52 -11.52 -38.29
C GLU A 462 0.31 -12.46 -38.19
N ARG A 463 -0.86 -11.91 -37.84
CA ARG A 463 -2.14 -12.61 -37.74
C ARG A 463 -3.24 -11.72 -38.32
N ASP A 464 -4.01 -12.25 -39.27
CA ASP A 464 -5.14 -11.55 -39.89
C ASP A 464 -4.82 -10.14 -40.42
N GLY A 465 -3.60 -9.96 -40.96
CA GLY A 465 -3.13 -8.68 -41.49
C GLY A 465 -2.74 -7.65 -40.42
N GLN A 466 -2.56 -8.06 -39.17
CA GLN A 466 -2.10 -7.24 -38.05
C GLN A 466 -0.88 -7.88 -37.37
N LEU A 467 -0.08 -7.07 -36.67
CA LEU A 467 0.99 -7.56 -35.82
C LEU A 467 0.44 -7.88 -34.43
N GLN A 468 0.87 -9.02 -33.89
CA GLN A 468 0.57 -9.46 -32.52
C GLN A 468 1.89 -9.61 -31.77
N LEU A 469 1.98 -8.94 -30.62
CA LEU A 469 3.08 -9.04 -29.66
C LEU A 469 2.70 -10.08 -28.60
N SER A 470 3.58 -11.03 -28.31
CA SER A 470 3.44 -12.00 -27.22
C SER A 470 4.58 -11.86 -26.21
N LEU A 471 4.26 -11.81 -24.92
CA LEU A 471 5.21 -11.64 -23.82
C LEU A 471 4.96 -12.62 -22.66
N GLY A 472 6.03 -12.89 -21.91
CA GLY A 472 5.97 -13.64 -20.64
C GLY A 472 5.70 -15.15 -20.81
N PRO A 473 5.83 -15.92 -19.72
CA PRO A 473 5.67 -17.38 -19.75
C PRO A 473 4.24 -17.83 -20.07
N LYS A 474 3.25 -16.96 -19.86
CA LYS A 474 1.84 -17.22 -20.20
C LYS A 474 1.47 -16.83 -21.64
N ASN A 475 2.43 -16.40 -22.47
CA ASN A 475 2.22 -15.93 -23.85
C ASN A 475 1.09 -14.87 -23.94
N GLN A 476 1.16 -13.85 -23.10
CA GLN A 476 0.16 -12.78 -23.11
C GLN A 476 0.25 -12.02 -24.43
N THR A 477 -0.87 -11.90 -25.13
CA THR A 477 -0.91 -11.34 -26.48
C THR A 477 -1.50 -9.94 -26.52
N PHE A 478 -0.86 -9.04 -27.25
CA PHE A 478 -1.29 -7.66 -27.49
C PHE A 478 -1.35 -7.38 -28.98
N THR A 479 -2.46 -6.83 -29.45
CA THR A 479 -2.59 -6.37 -30.84
C THR A 479 -1.81 -5.06 -31.02
N LEU A 480 -0.90 -5.02 -31.98
CA LEU A 480 -0.16 -3.82 -32.35
C LEU A 480 -0.91 -3.07 -33.45
N THR A 481 -1.44 -1.89 -33.12
CA THR A 481 -2.15 -1.02 -34.05
C THR A 481 -1.17 0.01 -34.62
N HIS A 482 -1.08 0.14 -35.94
CA HIS A 482 -0.16 1.08 -36.58
C HIS A 482 -0.41 2.52 -36.11
N TRP A 483 0.67 3.23 -35.76
CA TRP A 483 0.62 4.61 -35.31
C TRP A 483 1.27 5.55 -36.33
N ASP A 484 2.57 5.38 -36.59
CA ASP A 484 3.33 6.20 -37.54
C ASP A 484 4.67 5.52 -37.87
N GLY A 485 4.93 5.27 -39.16
CA GLY A 485 6.15 4.63 -39.65
C GLY A 485 6.39 3.27 -38.98
N ASP A 486 7.54 3.15 -38.31
CA ASP A 486 7.95 1.92 -37.60
C ASP A 486 7.42 1.88 -36.14
N THR A 487 6.37 2.65 -35.82
CA THR A 487 5.76 2.72 -34.49
C THR A 487 4.31 2.22 -34.49
N PHE A 488 4.00 1.41 -33.49
CA PHE A 488 2.68 0.84 -33.23
C PHE A 488 2.26 1.16 -31.79
N ALA A 489 0.95 1.18 -31.54
CA ALA A 489 0.35 1.31 -30.23
C ALA A 489 -0.23 -0.04 -29.78
N PHE A 490 -0.20 -0.30 -28.48
CA PHE A 490 -0.89 -1.44 -27.88
C PHE A 490 -1.49 -1.05 -26.53
N ALA A 491 -2.67 -1.59 -26.22
CA ALA A 491 -3.34 -1.38 -24.94
C ALA A 491 -3.06 -2.55 -24.00
N LEU A 492 -2.98 -2.27 -22.71
CA LEU A 492 -2.83 -3.27 -21.66
C LEU A 492 -3.65 -2.85 -20.43
N SER A 493 -4.09 -3.82 -19.66
CA SER A 493 -4.76 -3.61 -18.38
C SER A 493 -4.36 -4.71 -17.43
N THR A 494 -3.59 -4.36 -16.41
CA THR A 494 -3.02 -5.26 -15.40
C THR A 494 -3.11 -4.59 -14.03
N GLU A 495 -2.49 -5.18 -13.00
CA GLU A 495 -2.45 -4.57 -11.68
C GLU A 495 -1.60 -3.29 -11.71
N ASN A 496 -0.52 -3.28 -12.49
CA ASN A 496 0.36 -2.13 -12.63
C ASN A 496 0.06 -1.27 -13.88
N ALA A 497 -0.99 -1.61 -14.64
CA ALA A 497 -1.46 -0.86 -15.80
C ALA A 497 -2.97 -0.59 -15.67
N PRO A 498 -3.37 0.54 -15.07
CA PRO A 498 -4.77 0.87 -14.90
C PRO A 498 -5.55 0.89 -16.23
N PRO A 499 -6.87 0.61 -16.22
CA PRO A 499 -7.68 0.59 -17.43
C PRO A 499 -7.54 1.85 -18.29
N GLY A 500 -7.31 1.66 -19.59
CA GLY A 500 -7.06 2.75 -20.54
C GLY A 500 -5.59 3.05 -20.79
N THR A 501 -4.66 2.33 -20.15
CA THR A 501 -3.22 2.38 -20.43
C THR A 501 -2.95 2.00 -21.90
N ILE A 502 -2.21 2.86 -22.59
CA ILE A 502 -1.83 2.67 -24.00
C ILE A 502 -0.35 2.96 -24.14
N SER A 503 0.39 1.93 -24.51
CA SER A 503 1.83 1.99 -24.71
C SER A 503 2.22 1.93 -26.19
N LYS A 504 3.50 2.14 -26.43
CA LYS A 504 4.12 2.26 -27.74
C LYS A 504 5.14 1.14 -27.96
N ALA A 505 5.05 0.50 -29.11
CA ALA A 505 6.04 -0.43 -29.65
C ALA A 505 6.74 0.22 -30.83
N SER A 506 8.04 0.52 -30.70
CA SER A 506 8.83 1.18 -31.74
C SER A 506 9.92 0.26 -32.26
N PHE A 507 9.95 0.05 -33.56
CA PHE A 507 10.95 -0.76 -34.25
C PHE A 507 12.03 0.13 -34.90
N SER A 508 13.27 -0.33 -34.93
CA SER A 508 14.37 0.37 -35.61
C SER A 508 15.50 -0.59 -35.97
N GLY A 509 16.53 -0.15 -36.70
CA GLY A 509 17.76 -0.93 -36.91
C GLY A 509 17.68 -2.07 -37.92
N PHE A 510 16.74 -2.04 -38.87
CA PHE A 510 16.59 -3.10 -39.88
C PHE A 510 17.88 -3.35 -40.71
N PRO A 511 18.21 -4.62 -41.04
CA PRO A 511 17.43 -5.85 -40.79
C PRO A 511 17.64 -6.46 -39.38
N THR A 512 18.65 -6.04 -38.63
CA THR A 512 18.92 -6.44 -37.22
C THR A 512 18.02 -5.64 -36.27
N ALA A 513 16.71 -5.80 -36.46
CA ALA A 513 15.74 -4.90 -35.84
C ALA A 513 15.76 -4.97 -34.31
N THR A 514 15.62 -3.82 -33.67
CA THR A 514 15.31 -3.71 -32.24
C THR A 514 13.85 -3.34 -32.05
N LEU A 515 13.23 -3.83 -30.98
CA LEU A 515 11.89 -3.48 -30.55
C LEU A 515 11.99 -2.79 -29.18
N ASN A 516 11.58 -1.53 -29.08
CA ASN A 516 11.43 -0.85 -27.79
C ASN A 516 9.96 -0.84 -27.40
N LEU A 517 9.67 -1.31 -26.18
CA LEU A 517 8.34 -1.27 -25.57
C LEU A 517 8.33 -0.24 -24.45
N GLU A 518 7.63 0.88 -24.66
CA GLU A 518 7.68 2.06 -23.79
C GLU A 518 7.26 1.75 -22.34
N TYR A 519 6.22 0.93 -22.15
CA TYR A 519 5.73 0.57 -20.81
C TYR A 519 6.78 -0.21 -19.99
N TYR A 520 7.64 -0.96 -20.67
CA TYR A 520 8.66 -1.80 -20.05
C TYR A 520 10.04 -1.12 -20.00
N ASP A 521 10.13 0.19 -20.30
CA ASP A 521 11.39 0.93 -20.46
C ASP A 521 11.68 1.97 -19.34
N SER A 522 10.93 1.92 -18.23
CA SER A 522 11.15 2.80 -17.06
C SER A 522 12.60 2.74 -16.57
N ASP A 523 13.13 1.53 -16.43
CA ASP A 523 14.50 1.26 -15.97
C ASP A 523 15.51 1.08 -17.13
N LYS A 524 15.15 1.54 -18.34
CA LYS A 524 15.97 1.39 -19.57
C LYS A 524 16.18 -0.06 -20.01
N LEU A 525 15.25 -0.93 -19.67
CA LEU A 525 15.26 -2.36 -20.01
C LEU A 525 14.22 -2.73 -21.07
N GLY A 526 13.50 -1.78 -21.65
CA GLY A 526 12.39 -2.04 -22.58
C GLY A 526 12.82 -2.31 -24.02
N THR A 527 14.13 -2.36 -24.29
CA THR A 527 14.67 -2.65 -25.62
C THR A 527 14.97 -4.15 -25.77
N PHE A 528 14.39 -4.75 -26.80
CA PHE A 528 14.53 -6.15 -27.17
C PHE A 528 15.28 -6.23 -28.51
N THR A 529 16.13 -7.23 -28.66
CA THR A 529 17.02 -7.40 -29.82
C THR A 529 16.73 -8.69 -30.57
N ARG A 530 16.55 -8.62 -31.89
CA ARG A 530 16.18 -9.75 -32.75
C ARG A 530 17.32 -10.76 -32.97
#